data_AF-A0AAV8X9T9-F1
#
_entry.id   AF-A0AAV8X9T9-F1
#
_cell.length_a   1.000
_cell.length_b   1.000
_cell.length_c   1.000
_cell.angle_alpha   90.00
_cell.angle_beta   90.00
_cell.angle_gamma   90.00
#
_symmetry.space_group_name_H-M   'P 1'
#
loop_
_entity.id
_entity.type
_entity.pdbx_description
1 polymer ?
#
loop_
_entity_poly.entity_id
_entity_poly.type
_entity_poly.pdbx_seq_one_letter_code
_entity_poly.pdbx_strand_id
1 'polypeptide(L)'
;MYFRSLTTTKLYSQQDQTKQKNVEVNEEPIQYSKSAAYQYRARITRTGEAVQRLWYEPYVIMGSLTIFMIYFTIIREENDIDEELSKSLYSRIHGLEEAQLKLSLEYNKEHGMETEAILARLKEIKEKKILRKSFITLYNDIFNTDWTFLKDYTDVNTAVDALYYKFYEILDANVPLYKKRGKTYPRK
;
A
#
# COMPACT_ATOMS: atom_id res chain seq x y z
N MET A 1 -10.87 3.96 -30.96
CA MET A 1 -10.44 4.02 -29.56
C MET A 1 -11.67 4.35 -28.73
N TYR A 2 -12.05 3.44 -27.84
CA TYR A 2 -13.32 3.41 -27.09
C TYR A 2 -13.37 4.51 -26.02
N PHE A 3 -14.56 5.09 -25.78
CA PHE A 3 -15.14 5.23 -24.43
C PHE A 3 -16.62 5.65 -24.55
N ARG A 4 -17.53 4.67 -24.42
CA ARG A 4 -18.96 4.91 -24.18
C ARG A 4 -19.14 5.07 -22.66
N SER A 5 -19.47 6.27 -22.18
CA SER A 5 -19.93 6.44 -20.80
C SER A 5 -21.43 6.19 -20.73
N LEU A 6 -21.80 5.05 -20.15
CA LEU A 6 -23.16 4.73 -19.75
C LEU A 6 -23.50 5.55 -18.50
N THR A 7 -24.33 6.59 -18.63
CA THR A 7 -25.04 7.15 -17.49
C THR A 7 -26.52 6.86 -17.65
N THR A 8 -26.90 5.71 -17.09
CA THR A 8 -28.29 5.27 -16.95
C THR A 8 -28.97 6.12 -15.88
N THR A 9 -29.64 7.20 -16.27
CA THR A 9 -30.67 7.82 -15.44
C THR A 9 -32.04 7.34 -15.92
N LYS A 10 -32.43 6.16 -15.44
CA LYS A 10 -33.86 5.84 -15.33
C LYS A 10 -34.39 6.65 -14.15
N LEU A 11 -34.93 7.83 -14.43
CA LEU A 11 -35.71 8.60 -13.47
C LEU A 11 -37.20 8.49 -13.83
N TYR A 12 -37.88 7.71 -13.00
CA TYR A 12 -39.30 7.76 -12.65
C TYR A 12 -40.20 8.62 -13.54
N SER A 13 -40.85 7.96 -14.51
CA SER A 13 -42.02 8.46 -15.22
C SER A 13 -43.31 8.05 -14.49
N GLN A 14 -43.52 8.53 -13.27
CA GLN A 14 -44.76 8.40 -12.48
C GLN A 14 -44.68 9.54 -11.46
N GLN A 15 -45.48 10.60 -11.44
CA GLN A 15 -46.90 10.76 -11.76
C GLN A 15 -47.14 12.24 -12.11
N ASP A 16 -47.71 12.52 -13.27
CA ASP A 16 -48.50 13.74 -13.51
C ASP A 16 -49.69 13.37 -14.41
N GLN A 17 -50.54 12.49 -13.88
CA GLN A 17 -51.88 12.31 -14.40
C GLN A 17 -52.80 13.37 -13.80
N THR A 18 -52.69 14.60 -14.27
CA THR A 18 -53.72 15.61 -14.00
C THR A 18 -54.12 16.33 -15.28
N LYS A 19 -55.30 15.93 -15.79
CA LYS A 19 -56.17 16.64 -16.75
C LYS A 19 -55.54 16.97 -18.10
N GLN A 20 -55.53 15.97 -19.00
CA GLN A 20 -55.77 16.25 -20.41
C GLN A 20 -57.21 16.78 -20.55
N LYS A 21 -57.38 18.09 -20.41
CA LYS A 21 -58.58 18.76 -20.90
C LYS A 21 -58.45 18.72 -22.42
N ASN A 22 -59.32 17.99 -23.12
CA ASN A 22 -59.46 18.10 -24.58
C ASN A 22 -59.71 19.58 -24.89
N VAL A 23 -58.68 20.31 -25.29
CA VAL A 23 -58.79 21.68 -25.77
C VAL A 23 -59.02 21.54 -27.26
N GLU A 24 -60.28 21.74 -27.67
CA GLU A 24 -60.65 21.95 -29.06
C GLU A 24 -59.75 23.07 -29.63
N VAL A 25 -58.90 22.72 -30.61
CA VAL A 25 -57.92 23.64 -31.17
C VAL A 25 -58.67 24.63 -32.04
N ASN A 26 -59.06 25.75 -31.45
CA ASN A 26 -59.65 26.85 -32.18
C ASN A 26 -58.52 27.66 -32.86
N GLU A 27 -58.60 27.89 -34.17
CA GLU A 27 -57.55 28.54 -34.98
C GLU A 27 -57.44 30.07 -34.73
N GLU A 28 -58.23 30.59 -33.79
CA GLU A 28 -58.19 31.99 -33.40
C GLU A 28 -56.90 32.33 -32.63
N PRO A 29 -56.33 33.54 -32.81
CA PRO A 29 -55.11 33.95 -32.13
C PRO A 29 -55.33 33.97 -30.61
N ILE A 30 -54.51 33.21 -29.89
CA ILE A 30 -54.58 33.09 -28.43
C ILE A 30 -54.17 34.41 -27.78
N GLN A 31 -55.07 35.02 -27.02
CA GLN A 31 -54.78 36.24 -26.26
C GLN A 31 -53.78 35.95 -25.13
N TYR A 32 -52.64 36.66 -25.12
CA TYR A 32 -51.55 36.44 -24.16
C TYR A 32 -52.02 36.46 -22.70
N SER A 33 -52.85 37.44 -22.32
CA SER A 33 -53.39 37.58 -20.96
C SER A 33 -54.23 36.40 -20.47
N LYS A 34 -54.78 35.60 -21.40
CA LYS A 34 -55.54 34.38 -21.09
C LYS A 34 -54.72 33.10 -21.28
N SER A 35 -53.49 33.22 -21.80
CA SER A 35 -52.63 32.07 -22.09
C SER A 35 -51.97 31.53 -20.82
N ALA A 36 -51.61 30.24 -20.83
CA ALA A 36 -50.83 29.62 -19.76
C ALA A 36 -49.47 30.31 -19.55
N ALA A 37 -48.92 30.93 -20.61
CA ALA A 37 -47.66 31.65 -20.55
C ALA A 37 -47.73 32.93 -19.68
N TYR A 38 -48.91 33.55 -19.53
CA TYR A 38 -49.08 34.72 -18.66
C TYR A 38 -48.95 34.38 -17.17
N GLN A 39 -49.37 33.17 -16.77
CA GLN A 39 -49.27 32.70 -15.38
C GLN A 39 -47.84 32.25 -15.02
N TYR A 40 -46.98 32.05 -16.02
CA TYR A 40 -45.63 31.54 -15.83
C TYR A 40 -44.69 32.65 -15.34
N ARG A 41 -44.22 32.52 -14.10
CA ARG A 41 -43.34 33.53 -13.46
C ARG A 41 -41.89 33.31 -13.89
N ALA A 42 -41.20 34.38 -14.27
CA ALA A 42 -39.77 34.35 -14.63
C ALA A 42 -38.85 33.71 -13.57
N ARG A 43 -39.25 33.73 -12.29
CA ARG A 43 -38.56 33.02 -11.20
C ARG A 43 -38.42 31.52 -11.49
N ILE A 44 -39.45 30.88 -12.04
CA ILE A 44 -39.52 29.43 -12.27
C ILE A 44 -38.48 29.00 -13.33
N THR A 45 -38.24 29.81 -14.37
CA THR A 45 -37.18 29.55 -15.35
C THR A 45 -35.79 29.63 -14.76
N ARG A 46 -35.57 30.61 -13.85
CA ARG A 46 -34.23 30.90 -13.32
C ARG A 46 -33.79 29.91 -12.24
N THR A 47 -34.71 29.48 -11.39
CA THR A 47 -34.38 28.61 -10.24
C THR A 47 -34.88 27.18 -10.38
N GLY A 48 -35.58 26.87 -11.48
CA GLY A 48 -36.39 25.67 -11.57
C GLY A 48 -37.65 25.78 -10.70
N GLU A 49 -38.56 24.82 -10.86
CA GLU A 49 -39.62 24.61 -9.89
C GLU A 49 -39.00 24.30 -8.53
N ALA A 50 -39.56 24.84 -7.45
CA ALA A 50 -39.11 24.55 -6.10
C ALA A 50 -39.48 23.11 -5.76
N VAL A 51 -38.71 22.15 -6.28
CA VAL A 51 -38.82 20.74 -5.92
C VAL A 51 -38.65 20.70 -4.41
N GLN A 52 -39.66 20.17 -3.70
CA GLN A 52 -39.60 19.99 -2.25
C GLN A 52 -38.41 19.10 -1.94
N ARG A 53 -37.30 19.72 -1.54
CA ARG A 53 -36.09 19.00 -1.15
C ARG A 53 -36.35 18.33 0.20
N LEU A 54 -35.96 17.07 0.32
CA LEU A 54 -36.12 16.35 1.58
C LEU A 54 -35.13 16.92 2.60
N TRP A 55 -35.62 17.18 3.81
CA TRP A 55 -34.86 17.82 4.87
C TRP A 55 -33.62 17.03 5.33
N TYR A 56 -33.61 15.71 5.11
CA TYR A 56 -32.50 14.83 5.50
C TYR A 56 -31.41 14.67 4.42
N GLU A 57 -31.63 15.16 3.20
CA GLU A 57 -30.68 15.05 2.09
C GLU A 57 -29.26 15.57 2.42
N PRO A 58 -29.07 16.79 2.97
CA PRO A 58 -27.73 17.26 3.30
C PRO A 58 -27.05 16.44 4.41
N TYR A 59 -27.81 15.88 5.34
CA TYR A 59 -27.26 15.09 6.44
C TYR A 59 -26.74 13.74 5.96
N VAL A 60 -27.44 13.09 5.01
CA VAL A 60 -26.97 11.83 4.42
C VAL A 60 -25.69 12.06 3.61
N ILE A 61 -25.62 13.16 2.85
CA ILE A 61 -24.42 13.54 2.09
C ILE A 61 -23.24 13.84 3.03
N MET A 62 -23.47 14.61 4.10
CA MET A 62 -22.43 14.91 5.08
C MET A 62 -21.98 13.66 5.82
N GLY A 63 -22.90 12.75 6.16
CA GLY A 63 -22.58 11.47 6.78
C GLY A 63 -21.69 10.60 5.91
N SER A 64 -22.01 10.46 4.62
CA SER A 64 -21.20 9.65 3.69
C SER A 64 -19.82 10.26 3.45
N LEU A 65 -19.72 11.58 3.31
CA LEU A 65 -18.45 12.31 3.24
C LEU A 65 -17.62 12.17 4.51
N THR A 66 -18.25 12.23 5.69
CA THR A 66 -17.55 12.12 6.97
C THR A 66 -16.99 10.71 7.16
N ILE A 67 -17.78 9.67 6.89
CA ILE A 67 -17.32 8.28 6.96
C ILE A 67 -16.20 8.01 5.94
N PHE A 68 -16.33 8.55 4.73
CA PHE A 68 -15.28 8.48 3.71
C PHE A 68 -13.98 9.16 4.17
N MET A 69 -14.07 10.35 4.77
CA MET A 69 -12.89 11.05 5.30
C MET A 69 -12.25 10.27 6.46
N ILE A 70 -13.03 9.83 7.45
CA ILE A 70 -12.53 9.03 8.57
C ILE A 70 -11.82 7.76 8.08
N TYR A 71 -12.38 7.11 7.05
CA TYR A 71 -11.72 5.96 6.44
C TYR A 71 -10.36 6.33 5.86
N PHE A 72 -10.25 7.42 5.10
CA PHE A 72 -8.99 7.81 4.45
C PHE A 72 -7.95 8.41 5.40
N THR A 73 -8.36 9.18 6.41
CA THR A 73 -7.45 9.96 7.27
C THR A 73 -7.20 9.33 8.63
N ILE A 74 -7.88 8.23 8.99
CA ILE A 74 -7.71 7.60 10.32
C ILE A 74 -7.56 6.09 10.19
N ILE A 75 -8.45 5.42 9.44
CA ILE A 75 -8.55 3.96 9.44
C ILE A 75 -7.65 3.31 8.36
N ARG A 76 -7.48 3.96 7.22
CA ARG A 76 -6.53 3.56 6.18
C ARG A 76 -5.11 3.86 6.69
N GLU A 77 -4.12 3.05 6.29
CA GLU A 77 -2.69 3.11 6.65
C GLU A 77 -2.00 4.45 6.31
N GLU A 78 -2.48 5.59 6.83
CA GLU A 78 -1.82 6.89 6.73
C GLU A 78 -0.45 6.87 7.41
N ASN A 79 -0.20 5.91 8.33
CA ASN A 79 1.13 5.75 8.89
C ASN A 79 2.14 5.07 7.95
N ASP A 80 1.75 4.36 6.88
CA ASP A 80 2.74 3.62 6.07
C ASP A 80 3.43 4.52 5.03
N ILE A 81 2.69 5.43 4.38
CA ILE A 81 3.25 6.38 3.39
C ILE A 81 4.04 7.49 4.09
N ASP A 82 3.53 8.02 5.20
CA ASP A 82 4.25 9.04 5.97
C ASP A 82 5.53 8.46 6.61
N GLU A 83 5.47 7.23 7.14
CA GLU A 83 6.65 6.53 7.63
C GLU A 83 7.64 6.22 6.49
N GLU A 84 7.15 5.80 5.31
CA GLU A 84 7.99 5.59 4.13
C GLU A 84 8.64 6.88 3.62
N LEU A 85 7.97 8.03 3.73
CA LEU A 85 8.49 9.34 3.34
C LEU A 85 9.54 9.87 4.34
N SER A 86 9.41 9.53 5.62
CA SER A 86 10.38 9.89 6.67
C SER A 86 11.72 9.13 6.54
N LYS A 87 11.74 8.01 5.80
CA LYS A 87 12.95 7.22 5.54
C LYS A 87 13.89 7.97 4.60
N SER A 88 15.15 8.13 5.02
CA SER A 88 16.16 8.81 4.21
C SER A 88 16.36 8.12 2.85
N LEU A 89 16.68 8.87 1.79
CA LEU A 89 16.90 8.30 0.44
C LEU A 89 17.96 7.19 0.42
N TYR A 90 18.92 7.27 1.34
CA TYR A 90 19.93 6.26 1.60
C TYR A 90 19.36 4.89 1.98
N SER A 91 18.28 4.88 2.77
CA SER A 91 17.58 3.66 3.17
C SER A 91 16.66 3.10 2.07
N ARG A 92 16.16 3.97 1.19
CA ARG A 92 15.26 3.60 0.09
C ARG A 92 16.00 2.96 -1.08
N ILE A 93 17.19 3.47 -1.43
CA ILE A 93 17.98 2.96 -2.57
C ILE A 93 19.08 2.05 -2.04
N HIS A 94 18.86 0.74 -2.13
CA HIS A 94 19.83 -0.27 -1.67
C HIS A 94 21.18 -0.12 -2.39
N GLY A 95 22.23 0.24 -1.65
CA GLY A 95 23.60 0.36 -2.16
C GLY A 95 24.03 1.78 -2.52
N LEU A 96 23.16 2.79 -2.42
CA LEU A 96 23.52 4.19 -2.70
C LEU A 96 24.56 4.72 -1.70
N GLU A 97 24.40 4.42 -0.41
CA GLU A 97 25.35 4.80 0.65
C GLU A 97 26.76 4.25 0.34
N GLU A 98 26.87 2.99 -0.06
CA GLU A 98 28.17 2.39 -0.39
C GLU A 98 28.81 3.03 -1.63
N ALA A 99 28.02 3.34 -2.65
CA ALA A 99 28.51 3.99 -3.87
C ALA A 99 29.05 5.39 -3.59
N GLN A 100 28.32 6.19 -2.80
CA GLN A 100 28.75 7.53 -2.42
C GLN A 100 29.99 7.51 -1.52
N LEU A 101 30.06 6.60 -0.54
CA LEU A 101 31.23 6.45 0.32
C LEU A 101 32.48 6.04 -0.48
N LYS A 102 32.35 5.20 -1.51
CA LYS A 102 33.47 4.85 -2.40
C LYS A 102 33.96 6.05 -3.21
N LEU A 103 33.04 6.83 -3.79
CA LEU A 103 33.38 8.04 -4.53
C LEU A 103 34.08 9.06 -3.63
N SER A 104 33.54 9.29 -2.42
CA SER A 104 34.13 10.20 -1.44
C SER A 104 35.51 9.72 -0.97
N LEU A 105 35.70 8.41 -0.81
CA LEU A 105 37.00 7.84 -0.47
C LEU A 105 38.03 8.08 -1.58
N GLU A 106 37.66 7.89 -2.84
CA GLU A 106 38.53 8.14 -3.99
C GLU A 106 38.94 9.61 -4.07
N TYR A 107 37.96 10.52 -3.98
CA TYR A 107 38.19 11.96 -3.93
C TYR A 107 39.09 12.38 -2.76
N ASN A 108 38.84 11.86 -1.55
CA ASN A 108 39.64 12.19 -0.37
C ASN A 108 41.08 11.68 -0.46
N LYS A 109 41.30 10.53 -1.10
CA LYS A 109 42.66 10.02 -1.35
C LYS A 109 43.43 10.89 -2.32
N GLU A 110 42.78 11.37 -3.37
CA GLU A 110 43.39 12.25 -4.37
C GLU A 110 43.77 13.62 -3.79
N HIS A 111 42.97 14.12 -2.83
CA HIS A 111 43.14 15.45 -2.23
C HIS A 111 43.87 15.42 -0.87
N GLY A 112 44.35 14.25 -0.43
CA GLY A 112 45.06 14.10 0.85
C GLY A 112 44.21 14.38 2.09
N MET A 113 42.88 14.22 1.98
CA MET A 113 41.94 14.43 3.09
C MET A 113 41.80 13.16 3.94
N GLU A 114 41.23 13.31 5.14
CA GLU A 114 41.02 12.19 6.06
C GLU A 114 40.08 11.12 5.47
N THR A 115 40.43 9.84 5.62
CA THR A 115 39.69 8.70 5.05
C THR A 115 39.30 7.64 6.08
N GLU A 116 39.72 7.78 7.34
CA GLU A 116 39.56 6.75 8.38
C GLU A 116 38.08 6.46 8.69
N ALA A 117 37.29 7.52 8.89
CA ALA A 117 35.85 7.40 9.15
C ALA A 117 35.09 6.70 8.01
N ILE A 118 35.45 7.01 6.76
CA ILE A 118 34.80 6.43 5.57
C ILE A 118 35.14 4.93 5.45
N LEU A 119 36.40 4.56 5.70
CA LEU A 119 36.86 3.17 5.70
C LEU A 119 36.17 2.34 6.80
N ALA A 120 36.05 2.89 8.00
CA ALA A 120 35.36 2.23 9.11
C ALA A 120 33.89 1.93 8.77
N ARG A 121 33.19 2.92 8.19
CA ARG A 121 31.79 2.75 7.77
C ARG A 121 31.62 1.74 6.64
N LEU A 122 32.48 1.77 5.63
CA LEU A 122 32.48 0.79 4.54
C LEU A 122 32.71 -0.64 5.04
N LYS A 123 33.58 -0.81 6.05
CA LYS A 123 33.82 -2.11 6.69
C LYS A 123 32.56 -2.62 7.40
N GLU A 124 31.88 -1.77 8.17
CA GLU A 124 30.64 -2.12 8.85
C GLU A 124 29.55 -2.57 7.85
N ILE A 125 29.38 -1.83 6.75
CA ILE A 125 28.43 -2.17 5.69
C ILE A 125 28.77 -3.53 5.05
N LYS A 126 30.05 -3.80 4.80
CA LYS A 126 30.53 -5.07 4.24
C LYS A 126 30.28 -6.24 5.18
N GLU A 127 30.52 -6.08 6.48
CA GLU A 127 30.27 -7.11 7.49
C GLU A 127 28.78 -7.45 7.58
N LYS A 128 27.90 -6.43 7.58
CA LYS A 128 26.44 -6.63 7.54
C LYS A 128 26.00 -7.40 6.29
N LYS A 129 26.59 -7.11 5.12
CA LYS A 129 26.31 -7.84 3.87
C LYS A 129 26.74 -9.30 3.93
N ILE A 130 27.92 -9.58 4.49
CA ILE A 130 28.41 -10.96 4.68
C ILE A 130 27.49 -11.73 5.64
N LEU A 131 27.08 -11.10 6.74
CA LEU A 131 26.16 -11.69 7.71
C LEU A 131 24.80 -12.00 7.07
N ARG A 132 24.24 -11.04 6.32
CA ARG A 132 22.96 -11.25 5.62
C ARG A 132 23.05 -12.38 4.61
N LYS A 133 24.15 -12.43 3.84
CA LYS A 133 24.37 -13.49 2.85
C LYS A 133 24.48 -14.87 3.50
N SER A 134 25.28 -15.00 4.57
CA SER A 134 25.41 -16.25 5.34
C SER A 134 24.10 -16.70 5.97
N PHE A 135 23.27 -15.78 6.43
CA PHE A 135 21.94 -16.11 6.94
C PHE A 135 21.02 -16.65 5.84
N ILE A 136 21.03 -16.05 4.65
CA ILE A 136 20.21 -16.51 3.52
C ILE A 136 20.66 -17.89 3.03
N THR A 137 21.97 -18.13 2.96
CA THR A 137 22.49 -19.46 2.56
C THR A 137 22.13 -20.52 3.60
N LEU A 138 22.32 -20.22 4.88
CA LEU A 138 21.87 -21.07 5.99
C LEU A 138 20.38 -21.39 5.89
N TYR A 139 19.54 -20.39 5.64
CA TYR A 139 18.10 -20.59 5.52
C TYR A 139 17.82 -21.59 4.40
N ASN A 140 18.33 -21.34 3.20
CA ASN A 140 18.11 -22.25 2.07
C ASN A 140 18.61 -23.67 2.35
N ASP A 141 19.76 -23.82 3.03
CA ASP A 141 20.31 -25.13 3.36
C ASP A 141 19.44 -25.88 4.38
N ILE A 142 18.91 -25.20 5.40
CA ILE A 142 17.97 -25.79 6.37
C ILE A 142 16.69 -26.27 5.65
N PHE A 143 16.13 -25.43 4.76
CA PHE A 143 14.89 -25.77 4.06
C PHE A 143 15.07 -26.91 3.05
N ASN A 144 16.24 -27.01 2.41
CA ASN A 144 16.55 -28.05 1.44
C ASN A 144 17.09 -29.34 2.09
N THR A 145 17.38 -29.32 3.40
CA THR A 145 17.83 -30.51 4.11
C THR A 145 16.70 -31.54 4.19
N ASP A 146 17.04 -32.80 3.95
CA ASP A 146 16.11 -33.90 4.13
C ASP A 146 15.92 -34.19 5.62
N TRP A 147 14.71 -33.93 6.13
CA TRP A 147 14.32 -34.15 7.54
C TRP A 147 13.66 -35.52 7.76
N THR A 148 13.58 -36.36 6.73
CA THR A 148 12.92 -37.67 6.84
C THR A 148 13.62 -38.62 7.82
N PHE A 149 14.92 -38.44 8.08
CA PHE A 149 15.70 -39.21 9.05
C PHE A 149 15.09 -39.20 10.47
N LEU A 150 14.31 -38.17 10.82
CA LEU A 150 13.64 -38.08 12.11
C LEU A 150 12.55 -39.16 12.29
N LYS A 151 12.05 -39.75 11.21
CA LYS A 151 11.04 -40.81 11.25
C LYS A 151 11.61 -42.17 11.64
N ASP A 152 12.92 -42.34 11.55
CA ASP A 152 13.59 -43.62 11.77
C ASP A 152 13.94 -43.86 13.26
N TYR A 153 13.73 -42.86 14.13
CA TYR A 153 14.03 -42.93 15.55
C TYR A 153 12.79 -43.26 16.40
N THR A 154 12.91 -44.27 17.27
CA THR A 154 11.87 -44.65 18.25
C THR A 154 12.02 -43.92 19.59
N ASP A 155 13.23 -43.46 19.92
CA ASP A 155 13.53 -42.70 21.14
C ASP A 155 13.71 -41.21 20.85
N VAL A 156 13.03 -40.38 21.63
CA VAL A 156 13.02 -38.92 21.50
C VAL A 156 14.40 -38.34 21.77
N ASN A 157 15.14 -38.85 22.77
CA ASN A 157 16.44 -38.29 23.14
C ASN A 157 17.46 -38.51 22.01
N THR A 158 17.48 -39.72 21.45
CA THR A 158 18.35 -40.05 20.31
C THR A 158 17.98 -39.25 19.06
N ALA A 159 16.69 -39.02 18.81
CA ALA A 159 16.22 -38.17 17.70
C ALA A 159 16.65 -36.70 17.88
N VAL A 160 16.56 -36.18 19.11
CA VAL A 160 16.99 -34.82 19.45
C VAL A 160 18.50 -34.67 19.28
N ASP A 161 19.30 -35.64 19.71
CA ASP A 161 20.75 -35.65 19.50
C ASP A 161 21.09 -35.63 18.00
N ALA A 162 20.46 -36.49 17.19
CA ALA A 162 20.67 -36.54 15.75
C ALA A 162 20.27 -35.22 15.04
N LEU A 163 19.13 -34.64 15.44
CA LEU A 163 18.69 -33.32 14.98
C LEU A 163 19.74 -32.26 15.29
N TYR A 164 20.23 -32.25 16.53
CA TYR A 164 21.22 -31.31 17.00
C TYR A 164 22.48 -31.40 16.13
N TYR A 165 23.05 -32.59 15.95
CA TYR A 165 24.23 -32.78 15.09
C TYR A 165 24.02 -32.29 13.67
N LYS A 166 22.88 -32.63 13.05
CA LYS A 166 22.58 -32.21 11.68
C LYS A 166 22.49 -30.69 11.55
N PHE A 167 21.87 -30.04 12.54
CA PHE A 167 21.80 -28.59 12.61
C PHE A 167 23.20 -27.96 12.75
N TYR A 168 24.09 -28.54 13.55
CA TYR A 168 25.47 -28.05 13.67
C TYR A 168 26.27 -28.12 12.39
N GLU A 169 26.15 -29.20 11.62
CA GLU A 169 26.82 -29.32 10.32
C GLU A 169 26.44 -28.15 9.40
N ILE A 170 25.14 -27.84 9.34
CA ILE A 170 24.60 -26.75 8.52
C ILE A 170 25.05 -25.38 9.03
N LEU A 171 25.02 -25.18 10.36
CA LEU A 171 25.45 -23.94 10.99
C LEU A 171 26.95 -23.67 10.79
N ASP A 172 27.81 -24.67 10.98
CA ASP A 172 29.26 -24.51 10.88
C ASP A 172 29.71 -24.26 9.43
N ALA A 173 29.00 -24.85 8.45
CA ALA A 173 29.22 -24.58 7.04
C ALA A 173 28.91 -23.12 6.64
N ASN A 174 27.92 -22.49 7.28
CA ASN A 174 27.38 -21.20 6.83
C ASN A 174 27.73 -20.00 7.72
N VAL A 175 27.96 -20.19 9.03
CA VAL A 175 28.08 -19.09 9.99
C VAL A 175 29.51 -18.97 10.53
N PRO A 176 30.26 -17.91 10.20
CA PRO A 176 31.66 -17.74 10.63
C PRO A 176 31.83 -17.45 12.14
N LEU A 177 30.75 -17.36 12.91
CA LEU A 177 30.78 -17.04 14.34
C LEU A 177 31.40 -18.15 15.21
N TYR A 178 31.27 -19.42 14.79
CA TYR A 178 31.72 -20.56 15.58
C TYR A 178 33.22 -20.85 15.42
N LYS A 179 33.77 -20.60 14.23
CA LYS A 179 35.19 -20.82 13.92
C LYS A 179 36.14 -20.00 14.81
N LYS A 180 35.70 -18.84 15.30
CA LYS A 180 36.51 -17.97 16.18
C LYS A 180 36.64 -18.46 17.62
N ARG A 181 35.80 -19.39 18.09
CA ARG A 181 35.75 -19.77 19.52
C ARG A 181 36.31 -21.16 19.85
N GLY A 182 36.89 -21.88 18.89
CA GLY A 182 37.75 -23.06 19.16
C GLY A 182 37.16 -24.14 20.07
N LYS A 183 35.83 -24.23 20.18
CA LYS A 183 35.18 -25.26 20.99
C LYS A 183 34.97 -26.49 20.14
N THR A 184 35.84 -27.49 20.31
CA THR A 184 35.61 -28.85 19.85
C THR A 184 34.61 -29.52 20.79
N TYR A 185 33.53 -30.07 20.22
CA TYR A 185 32.55 -30.85 20.96
C TYR A 185 33.10 -32.24 21.30
N PRO A 186 32.62 -32.90 22.38
CA PRO A 186 32.99 -34.28 22.67
C PRO A 186 32.57 -35.18 21.50
N ARG A 187 33.56 -35.76 20.82
CA ARG A 187 33.33 -36.89 19.91
C ARG A 187 33.00 -38.10 20.79
N LYS A 188 31.84 -38.73 20.56
CA LYS A 188 31.62 -40.11 21.00
C LYS A 188 32.28 -41.05 20.00
#